data_AF-A0A951GWJ8-F1
#
_entry.id   AF-A0A951GWJ8-F1
#
_cell.length_a   1.000
_cell.length_b   1.000
_cell.length_c   1.000
_cell.angle_alpha   90.00
_cell.angle_beta   90.00
_cell.angle_gamma   90.00
#
_symmetry.space_group_name_H-M   'P 1'
#
loop_
_entity.id
_entity.type
_entity.pdbx_description
1 polymer ?
#
loop_
_entity_poly.entity_id
_entity_poly.type
_entity_poly.pdbx_seq_one_letter_code
_entity_poly.pdbx_strand_id
1 'polypeptide(L)'
;MSEDGGLRERVTRQGEEAIGKLAQELLENPMVSGALAKAFETRERAMRAQEVAMGALNLPSGSDLERLTRRLRSVSQRLEGIEDALDRLEQRIEGLVSSASVGERLEGIEATLERLQSALERLEPAPAARAER
;
A
#
# COMPACT_ATOMS: atom_id res chain seq x y z
N MET A 1 -43.20 19.00 -34.98
CA MET A 1 -42.16 17.97 -35.01
C MET A 1 -40.96 18.55 -35.78
N SER A 2 -39.76 18.17 -35.37
CA SER A 2 -38.51 18.93 -35.46
C SER A 2 -37.91 19.12 -36.86
N GLU A 3 -37.69 20.38 -37.28
CA GLU A 3 -36.93 20.73 -38.50
C GLU A 3 -35.59 21.45 -38.21
N ASP A 4 -35.30 21.81 -36.95
CA ASP A 4 -34.11 22.59 -36.56
C ASP A 4 -32.81 21.76 -36.46
N GLY A 5 -32.90 20.43 -36.50
CA GLY A 5 -31.74 19.53 -36.41
C GLY A 5 -30.96 19.36 -37.72
N GLY A 6 -31.65 19.39 -38.87
CA GLY A 6 -31.04 19.02 -40.16
C GLY A 6 -30.14 20.08 -40.80
N LEU A 7 -30.27 21.36 -40.45
CA LEU A 7 -29.40 22.43 -40.95
C LEU A 7 -28.10 22.51 -40.16
N ARG A 8 -28.17 22.47 -38.83
CA ARG A 8 -27.00 22.43 -37.95
C ARG A 8 -26.15 21.19 -38.19
N GLU A 9 -26.79 20.01 -38.32
CA GLU A 9 -26.09 18.75 -38.59
C GLU A 9 -25.40 18.74 -39.97
N ARG A 10 -25.99 19.38 -40.98
CA ARG A 10 -25.35 19.53 -42.30
C ARG A 10 -24.17 20.48 -42.26
N VAL A 11 -24.30 21.60 -41.52
CA VAL A 11 -23.20 22.57 -41.34
C VAL A 11 -22.05 21.97 -40.54
N THR A 12 -22.33 21.20 -39.49
CA THR A 12 -21.28 20.49 -38.72
C THR A 12 -20.59 19.44 -39.57
N ARG A 13 -21.33 18.62 -40.33
CA ARG A 13 -20.77 17.60 -41.22
C ARG A 13 -19.90 18.22 -42.33
N GLN A 14 -20.35 19.30 -42.95
CA GLN A 14 -19.55 20.04 -43.94
C GLN A 14 -18.31 20.68 -43.33
N GLY A 15 -18.42 21.18 -42.08
CA GLY A 15 -17.28 21.71 -41.34
C GLY A 15 -16.23 20.63 -41.02
N GLU A 16 -16.67 19.46 -40.58
CA GLU A 16 -15.80 18.30 -40.31
C GLU A 16 -15.11 17.80 -41.59
N GLU A 17 -15.83 17.73 -42.71
CA GLU A 17 -15.25 17.36 -44.00
C GLU A 17 -14.23 18.39 -44.51
N ALA A 18 -14.49 19.68 -44.33
CA ALA A 18 -13.57 20.75 -44.72
C ALA A 18 -12.30 20.74 -43.85
N ILE A 19 -12.45 20.55 -42.53
CA ILE A 19 -11.31 20.40 -41.60
C ILE A 19 -10.53 19.14 -41.93
N GLY A 20 -11.20 18.02 -42.23
CA GLY A 20 -10.57 16.78 -42.62
C GLY A 20 -9.76 16.91 -43.90
N LYS A 21 -10.30 17.57 -44.93
CA LYS A 21 -9.58 17.85 -46.18
C LYS A 21 -8.39 18.77 -45.97
N LEU A 22 -8.53 19.84 -45.18
CA LEU A 22 -7.40 20.73 -44.85
C LEU A 22 -6.31 20.00 -44.06
N ALA A 23 -6.67 19.16 -43.10
CA ALA A 23 -5.70 18.35 -42.35
C ALA A 23 -4.97 17.37 -43.27
N GLN A 24 -5.70 16.74 -44.21
CA GLN A 24 -5.14 15.85 -45.23
C GLN A 24 -4.16 16.61 -46.14
N GLU A 25 -4.56 17.76 -46.69
CA GLU A 25 -3.72 18.60 -47.56
C GLU A 25 -2.47 19.11 -46.84
N LEU A 26 -2.58 19.47 -45.55
CA LEU A 26 -1.44 19.88 -44.73
C LEU A 26 -0.50 18.70 -44.43
N LEU A 27 -1.03 17.50 -44.21
CA LEU A 27 -0.24 16.30 -43.96
C LEU A 27 0.52 15.84 -45.21
N GLU A 28 -0.12 15.96 -46.37
CA GLU A 28 0.46 15.61 -47.68
C GLU A 28 1.45 16.66 -48.18
N ASN A 29 1.48 17.86 -47.59
CA ASN A 29 2.41 18.91 -47.98
C ASN A 29 3.85 18.62 -47.49
N PRO A 30 4.83 18.41 -48.39
CA PRO A 30 6.21 18.07 -48.04
C PRO A 30 6.93 19.18 -47.27
N MET A 31 6.53 20.44 -47.45
CA MET A 31 7.10 21.57 -46.70
C MET A 31 6.58 21.61 -45.26
N VAL A 32 5.30 21.27 -45.05
CA VAL A 32 4.69 21.21 -43.72
C VAL A 32 5.25 20.03 -42.93
N SER A 33 5.27 18.84 -43.54
CA SER A 33 5.88 17.66 -42.92
C SER A 33 7.37 17.85 -42.65
N GLY A 34 8.12 18.46 -43.57
CA GLY A 34 9.53 18.81 -43.37
C GLY A 34 9.75 19.84 -42.25
N ALA A 35 8.92 20.88 -42.17
CA ALA A 35 8.98 21.86 -41.09
C ALA A 35 8.63 21.25 -39.73
N LEU A 36 7.61 20.38 -39.67
CA LEU A 36 7.26 19.63 -38.46
C LEU A 36 8.38 18.70 -38.02
N ALA A 37 8.96 17.93 -38.95
CA ALA A 37 10.09 17.06 -38.65
C ALA A 37 11.27 17.85 -38.05
N LYS A 38 11.60 19.00 -38.64
CA LYS A 38 12.64 19.90 -38.13
C LYS A 38 12.26 20.52 -36.78
N ALA A 39 10.99 20.86 -36.56
CA ALA A 39 10.50 21.36 -35.27
C ALA A 39 10.60 20.29 -34.17
N PHE A 40 10.27 19.03 -34.47
CA PHE A 40 10.43 17.92 -33.53
C PHE A 40 11.91 17.64 -33.24
N GLU A 41 12.77 17.64 -34.25
CA GLU A 41 14.21 17.43 -34.10
C GLU A 41 14.86 18.55 -33.26
N THR A 42 14.50 19.81 -33.51
CA THR A 42 14.99 20.95 -32.73
C THR A 42 14.49 20.91 -31.29
N ARG A 43 13.22 20.57 -31.06
CA ARG A 43 12.67 20.34 -29.72
C ARG A 43 13.41 19.23 -29.00
N GLU A 44 13.66 18.11 -29.66
CA GLU A 44 14.35 16.97 -29.06
C GLU A 44 15.79 17.33 -28.67
N ARG A 45 16.51 18.03 -29.56
CA ARG A 45 17.85 18.57 -29.24
C ARG A 45 17.81 19.52 -28.04
N ALA A 46 16.82 20.41 -27.97
CA ALA A 46 16.66 21.33 -26.86
C ALA A 46 16.38 20.60 -25.53
N MET A 47 15.50 19.59 -25.52
CA MET A 47 15.22 18.81 -24.31
C MET A 47 16.45 18.03 -23.84
N ARG A 48 17.22 17.43 -24.76
CA ARG A 48 18.48 16.76 -24.39
C ARG A 48 19.51 17.73 -23.84
N ALA A 49 19.66 18.91 -24.45
CA ALA A 49 20.55 19.95 -23.94
C ALA A 49 20.13 20.42 -22.55
N GLN A 50 18.82 20.56 -22.31
CA GLN A 50 18.27 20.89 -21.00
C GLN A 50 18.56 19.79 -19.97
N GLU A 51 18.35 18.52 -20.32
CA GLU A 51 18.64 17.39 -19.43
C GLU A 51 20.13 17.33 -19.05
N VAL A 52 21.02 17.53 -20.02
CA VAL A 52 22.47 17.61 -19.76
C VAL A 52 22.81 18.82 -18.89
N ALA A 53 22.20 19.99 -19.12
CA ALA A 53 22.40 21.17 -18.29
C ALA A 53 21.89 20.97 -16.85
N MET A 54 20.75 20.31 -16.68
CA MET A 54 20.22 19.93 -15.37
C MET A 54 21.18 18.97 -14.67
N GLY A 55 21.69 17.96 -15.38
CA GLY A 55 22.72 17.07 -14.86
C GLY A 55 24.00 17.82 -14.44
N ALA A 56 24.46 18.79 -15.24
CA ALA A 56 25.64 19.61 -14.91
C ALA A 56 25.43 20.49 -13.67
N LEU A 57 24.19 20.92 -13.41
CA LEU A 57 23.80 21.67 -12.22
C LEU A 57 23.41 20.79 -11.04
N ASN A 58 23.58 19.46 -11.13
CA ASN A 58 23.09 18.49 -10.15
C ASN A 58 21.58 18.63 -9.84
N LEU A 59 20.79 19.08 -10.81
CA LEU A 59 19.34 19.17 -10.71
C LEU A 59 18.71 17.85 -11.19
N PRO A 60 17.82 17.22 -10.41
CA PRO A 60 17.17 15.97 -10.81
C PRO A 60 16.19 16.19 -11.97
N SER A 61 16.07 15.18 -12.85
CA SER A 61 15.08 15.19 -13.93
C SER A 61 13.66 14.91 -13.43
N GLY A 62 12.65 15.16 -14.26
CA GLY A 62 11.25 14.80 -13.95
C GLY A 62 11.06 13.30 -13.70
N SER A 63 11.73 12.45 -14.48
CA SER A 63 11.71 10.99 -14.29
C SER A 63 12.35 10.56 -12.97
N ASP A 64 13.41 11.24 -12.53
CA ASP A 64 14.03 10.95 -11.23
C ASP A 64 13.07 11.25 -10.09
N LEU A 65 12.37 12.38 -10.15
CA LEU A 65 11.37 12.77 -9.16
C LEU A 65 10.19 11.78 -9.13
N GLU A 66 9.74 11.30 -10.27
CA GLU A 66 8.66 10.31 -10.33
C GLU A 66 9.11 8.96 -9.76
N ARG A 67 10.33 8.51 -10.07
CA ARG A 67 10.91 7.29 -9.49
C ARG A 67 11.09 7.43 -7.98
N LEU A 68 11.55 8.60 -7.51
CA LEU A 68 11.67 8.90 -6.09
C LEU A 68 10.30 8.85 -5.39
N THR A 69 9.29 9.48 -5.98
CA THR A 69 7.91 9.48 -5.46
C THR A 69 7.35 8.05 -5.35
N ARG A 70 7.58 7.21 -6.37
CA ARG A 70 7.20 5.79 -6.33
C ARG A 70 7.91 5.02 -5.22
N ARG A 71 9.23 5.23 -5.05
CA ARG A 71 10.01 4.61 -3.98
C ARG A 71 9.55 5.06 -2.60
N LEU A 72 9.28 6.36 -2.42
CA LEU A 72 8.75 6.91 -1.17
C LEU A 72 7.41 6.28 -0.81
N ARG A 73 6.47 6.17 -1.76
CA ARG A 73 5.19 5.48 -1.52
C ARG A 73 5.40 4.02 -1.11
N SER A 74 6.32 3.30 -1.76
CA SER A 74 6.65 1.93 -1.40
C SER A 74 7.25 1.82 0.01
N VAL A 75 8.10 2.78 0.41
CA VAL A 75 8.62 2.84 1.79
C VAL A 75 7.50 3.10 2.78
N SER A 76 6.60 4.06 2.53
CA SER A 76 5.45 4.32 3.39
C SER A 76 4.57 3.09 3.59
N GLN A 77 4.24 2.37 2.51
CA GLN A 77 3.45 1.13 2.61
C GLN A 77 4.14 0.04 3.44
N ARG A 78 5.48 -0.04 3.35
CA ARG A 78 6.25 -0.98 4.14
C ARG A 78 6.31 -0.60 5.61
N LEU A 79 6.34 0.70 5.93
CA LEU A 79 6.32 1.19 7.30
C LEU A 79 4.96 0.91 7.95
N GLU A 80 3.86 1.16 7.26
CA GLU A 80 2.51 0.79 7.72
C GLU A 80 2.41 -0.71 8.01
N GLY A 81 2.93 -1.55 7.10
CA GLY A 81 2.96 -3.00 7.34
C GLY A 81 3.87 -3.45 8.50
N ILE A 82 4.90 -2.66 8.84
CA ILE A 82 5.75 -2.89 10.02
C ILE A 82 4.99 -2.49 11.29
N GLU A 83 4.29 -1.36 11.28
CA GLU A 83 3.44 -0.90 12.39
C GLU A 83 2.36 -1.96 12.71
N ASP A 84 1.63 -2.44 11.71
CA ASP A 84 0.65 -3.54 11.87
C ASP A 84 1.27 -4.83 12.43
N ALA A 85 2.53 -5.11 12.09
CA ALA A 85 3.24 -6.29 12.60
C ALA A 85 3.69 -6.10 14.04
N LEU A 86 4.08 -4.89 14.42
CA LEU A 86 4.44 -4.53 15.80
C LEU A 86 3.21 -4.59 16.71
N ASP A 87 2.07 -4.04 16.29
CA ASP A 87 0.82 -4.10 17.06
C ASP A 87 0.40 -5.57 17.33
N ARG A 88 0.54 -6.44 16.33
CA ARG A 88 0.29 -7.88 16.49
C ARG A 88 1.31 -8.56 17.41
N LEU A 89 2.57 -8.12 17.37
CA LEU A 89 3.60 -8.65 18.26
C LEU A 89 3.33 -8.25 19.71
N GLU A 90 2.93 -7.00 19.95
CA GLU A 90 2.53 -6.49 21.27
C GLU A 90 1.39 -7.32 21.86
N GLN A 91 0.32 -7.53 21.10
CA GLN A 91 -0.81 -8.38 21.53
C GLN A 91 -0.38 -9.81 21.88
N ARG A 92 0.55 -10.39 21.12
CA ARG A 92 1.06 -11.74 21.40
C ARG A 92 1.91 -11.77 22.68
N ILE A 93 2.72 -10.74 22.92
CA ILE A 93 3.49 -10.62 24.15
C ILE A 93 2.57 -10.48 25.36
N GLU A 94 1.54 -9.64 25.28
CA GLU A 94 0.53 -9.49 26.34
C GLU A 94 -0.18 -10.82 26.65
N GLY A 95 -0.53 -11.60 25.61
CA GLY A 95 -1.09 -12.94 25.77
C GLY A 95 -0.14 -13.93 26.45
N LEU A 96 1.17 -13.85 26.18
CA LEU A 96 2.18 -14.68 26.85
C LEU A 96 2.33 -14.30 28.33
N VAL A 97 2.37 -13.00 28.64
CA VAL A 97 2.40 -12.50 30.03
C VAL A 97 1.16 -12.98 30.80
N SER A 98 -0.01 -12.90 30.17
CA SER A 98 -1.25 -13.42 30.75
C SER A 98 -1.17 -14.93 31.02
N SER A 99 -0.54 -15.69 30.12
CA SER A 99 -0.32 -17.12 30.31
C SER A 99 0.67 -17.42 31.45
N ALA A 100 1.69 -16.59 31.64
CA ALA A 100 2.60 -16.72 32.79
C ALA A 100 1.85 -16.54 34.13
N SER A 101 0.85 -15.65 34.19
CA SER A 101 -0.02 -15.50 35.37
C SER A 101 -0.88 -16.75 35.67
N VAL A 102 -1.12 -17.61 34.67
CA VAL A 102 -1.76 -18.92 34.88
C VAL A 102 -0.82 -19.84 35.65
N GLY A 103 0.49 -19.76 35.42
CA GLY A 103 1.50 -20.50 36.19
C GLY A 103 1.44 -20.16 37.67
N GLU A 104 1.46 -18.87 38.03
CA GLU A 104 1.32 -18.42 39.43
C GLU A 104 0.01 -18.89 40.06
N ARG A 105 -1.10 -18.87 39.30
CA ARG A 105 -2.38 -19.38 39.79
C ARG A 105 -2.35 -20.89 40.04
N LEU A 106 -1.69 -21.66 39.18
CA LEU A 106 -1.53 -23.11 39.35
C LEU A 106 -0.68 -23.44 40.58
N GLU A 107 0.43 -22.74 40.78
CA GLU A 107 1.26 -22.88 42.00
C GLU A 107 0.46 -22.59 43.27
N GLY A 108 -0.37 -21.53 43.25
CA GLY A 108 -1.26 -21.22 44.36
C GLY A 108 -2.34 -22.29 44.62
N ILE A 109 -2.86 -22.90 43.55
CA ILE A 109 -3.81 -24.02 43.64
C ILE A 109 -3.11 -25.26 44.22
N GLU A 110 -1.93 -25.62 43.73
CA GLU A 110 -1.13 -26.75 44.23
C GLU A 110 -0.85 -26.60 45.73
N ALA A 111 -0.37 -25.43 46.17
CA ALA A 111 -0.14 -25.15 47.59
C ALA A 111 -1.43 -25.19 48.43
N THR A 112 -2.59 -24.94 47.84
CA THR A 112 -3.89 -25.06 48.52
C THR A 112 -4.31 -26.52 48.61
N LEU A 113 -4.09 -27.32 47.57
CA LEU A 113 -4.37 -28.76 47.56
C LEU A 113 -3.51 -29.52 48.59
N GLU A 114 -2.23 -29.21 48.71
CA GLU A 114 -1.34 -29.79 49.74
C GLU A 114 -1.85 -29.52 51.16
N ARG A 115 -2.33 -28.30 51.41
CA ARG A 115 -2.91 -27.92 52.71
C ARG A 115 -4.21 -28.68 52.99
N LEU A 116 -5.06 -28.85 51.98
CA LEU A 116 -6.30 -29.63 52.10
C LEU A 116 -6.00 -31.11 52.34
N GLN A 117 -5.03 -31.69 51.62
CA GLN A 117 -4.58 -33.07 51.85
C GLN A 117 -4.09 -33.25 53.28
N SER A 118 -3.22 -32.35 53.76
CA SER A 118 -2.73 -32.37 55.14
C SER A 118 -3.85 -32.25 56.18
N ALA A 119 -4.89 -31.46 55.87
CA ALA A 119 -6.06 -31.32 56.76
C ALA A 119 -6.93 -32.60 56.76
N LEU A 120 -7.10 -33.24 55.60
CA LEU A 120 -7.82 -34.51 55.47
C LEU A 120 -7.10 -35.65 56.20
N GLU A 121 -5.78 -35.76 56.08
CA GLU A 121 -4.98 -36.76 56.82
C GLU A 121 -5.11 -36.59 58.35
N ARG A 122 -5.29 -35.36 58.84
CA ARG A 122 -5.56 -35.10 60.27
C ARG A 122 -6.98 -35.44 60.70
N LEU A 123 -7.92 -35.39 59.77
CA LEU A 123 -9.32 -35.74 59.98
C LEU A 123 -9.57 -37.24 59.83
N GLU A 124 -8.67 -37.97 59.17
CA GLU A 124 -8.71 -39.43 59.09
C GLU A 124 -8.43 -40.00 60.49
N PRO A 125 -9.45 -40.53 61.19
CA PRO A 125 -9.23 -41.08 62.51
C PRO A 125 -8.38 -42.34 62.39
N ALA A 126 -7.38 -42.48 63.28
CA ALA A 126 -6.60 -43.70 63.41
C ALA A 126 -7.52 -44.92 63.37
N PRO A 127 -7.16 -45.99 62.63
CA PRO A 127 -8.04 -47.15 62.47
C PRO A 127 -8.44 -47.61 63.86
N ALA A 128 -9.73 -47.49 64.16
CA ALA A 128 -10.31 -47.89 65.43
C ALA A 128 -9.78 -49.29 65.71
N ALA A 129 -9.00 -49.43 66.78
CA ALA A 129 -8.42 -50.68 67.22
C ALA A 129 -9.56 -51.70 67.38
N ARG A 130 -9.81 -52.44 66.30
CA ARG A 130 -10.63 -53.65 66.27
C ARG A 130 -9.66 -54.80 66.44
N ALA A 131 -9.36 -55.09 67.70
CA ALA A 131 -8.89 -56.38 68.22
C ALA A 131 -8.62 -56.12 69.72
N GLU A 132 -9.09 -56.88 70.69
CA GLU A 132 -9.69 -58.20 70.71
C GLU A 132 -10.42 -58.36 72.06
N ARG A 133 -11.34 -59.32 72.09
CA ARG A 133 -11.96 -59.87 73.30
C ARG A 133 -10.98 -60.77 74.05
#